data_AF-A0A836BUK3-F1
#
_entry.id   AF-A0A836BUK3-F1
#
_cell.length_a   1.000
_cell.length_b   1.000
_cell.length_c   1.000
_cell.angle_alpha   90.00
_cell.angle_beta   90.00
_cell.angle_gamma   90.00
#
_symmetry.space_group_name_H-M   'P 1'
#
loop_
_entity.id
_entity.type
_entity.pdbx_description
1 polymer ?
#
loop_
_entity_poly.entity_id
_entity_poly.type
_entity_poly.pdbx_seq_one_letter_code
_entity_poly.pdbx_strand_id
1 'polypeptide(L)'
;MRVRVQPRLQTEAWSLYWKESLRTETQASGAAWGGRRRGHEGAGPTHAACLDAFELDLPEAPSASASASDAGSGPTAAELMAAAAAAAGWPPAGSLTRLPGFAGPWERLLAGGRELPLEAPLRPLAEKGAAATGAEGEVQAAAEGGGGVVTVTLVRVVLKADGWKIRQPGDFLSDSDDEA
;
A
#
# COMPACT_ATOMS: atom_id res chain seq x y z
N MET A 1 19.43 -8.41 0.08
CA MET A 1 18.51 -8.51 1.25
C MET A 1 17.15 -9.01 0.77
N ARG A 2 16.52 -9.97 1.46
CA ARG A 2 15.19 -10.49 1.10
C ARG A 2 14.10 -9.87 1.98
N VAL A 3 13.04 -9.36 1.35
CA VAL A 3 11.92 -8.70 2.02
C VAL A 3 10.61 -9.30 1.53
N ARG A 4 9.75 -9.69 2.47
CA ARG A 4 8.37 -10.09 2.20
C ARG A 4 7.47 -8.85 2.27
N VAL A 5 6.82 -8.52 1.16
CA VAL A 5 5.91 -7.38 1.06
C VAL A 5 4.48 -7.86 1.10
N GLN A 6 3.67 -7.26 1.96
CA GLN A 6 2.22 -7.43 1.97
C GLN A 6 1.54 -6.17 1.40
N PRO A 7 1.11 -6.19 0.13
CA PRO A 7 0.42 -5.05 -0.47
C PRO A 7 -1.02 -4.88 0.07
N ARG A 8 -1.45 -3.64 0.23
CA ARG A 8 -2.79 -3.23 0.68
C ARG A 8 -3.27 -2.05 -0.17
N LEU A 9 -4.52 -2.13 -0.64
CA LEU A 9 -5.16 -1.03 -1.36
C LEU A 9 -6.18 -0.35 -0.47
N GLN A 10 -6.00 0.92 -0.18
CA GLN A 10 -6.92 1.76 0.59
C GLN A 10 -7.69 2.65 -0.39
N THR A 11 -8.97 2.37 -0.57
CA THR A 11 -9.86 3.22 -1.38
C THR A 11 -10.55 4.22 -0.47
N GLU A 12 -10.45 5.51 -0.80
CA GLU A 12 -11.16 6.57 -0.10
C GLU A 12 -12.24 7.14 -1.00
N ALA A 13 -13.49 7.03 -0.57
CA ALA A 13 -14.60 7.77 -1.17
C ALA A 13 -14.43 9.24 -0.82
N TRP A 14 -14.12 10.05 -1.82
CA TRP A 14 -13.74 11.45 -1.64
C TRP A 14 -14.85 12.37 -2.14
N SER A 15 -15.37 13.24 -1.25
CA SER A 15 -16.32 14.27 -1.64
C SER A 15 -15.61 15.42 -2.32
N LEU A 16 -16.00 15.75 -3.54
CA LEU A 16 -15.51 16.96 -4.22
C LEU A 16 -16.13 18.25 -3.66
N TYR A 17 -17.32 18.14 -3.06
CA TYR A 17 -18.01 19.28 -2.47
C TYR A 17 -17.39 19.67 -1.12
N TRP A 18 -17.26 18.70 -0.22
CA TRP A 18 -16.68 18.89 1.12
C TRP A 18 -15.16 18.85 1.11
N LYS A 19 -14.55 18.33 0.05
CA LYS A 19 -13.08 18.18 -0.12
C LYS A 19 -12.46 17.33 1.00
N GLU A 20 -13.16 16.27 1.39
CA GLU A 20 -12.75 15.35 2.45
C GLU A 20 -13.18 13.91 2.15
N SER A 21 -12.58 12.95 2.87
CA SER A 21 -12.94 11.54 2.79
C SER A 21 -14.27 11.29 3.51
N LEU A 22 -15.23 10.71 2.81
CA LEU A 22 -16.52 10.29 3.35
C LEU A 22 -16.45 8.87 3.93
N ARG A 23 -15.60 8.02 3.34
CA ARG A 23 -15.49 6.62 3.71
C ARG A 23 -14.15 6.07 3.26
N THR A 24 -13.49 5.33 4.15
CA THR A 24 -12.28 4.59 3.83
C THR A 24 -12.58 3.11 3.80
N GLU A 25 -12.28 2.46 2.68
CA GLU A 25 -12.35 1.02 2.51
C GLU A 25 -10.95 0.50 2.25
N THR A 26 -10.40 -0.24 3.20
CA THR A 26 -9.13 -0.93 2.97
C THR A 26 -9.44 -2.30 2.40
N GLN A 27 -9.18 -2.45 1.10
CA GLN A 27 -9.07 -3.74 0.49
C GLN A 27 -7.76 -4.36 0.96
N ALA A 28 -7.90 -5.02 2.09
CA ALA A 28 -7.25 -6.27 2.35
C ALA A 28 -7.81 -7.34 1.41
N SER A 29 -8.02 -7.12 0.08
CA SER A 29 -8.43 -8.18 -0.87
C SER A 29 -8.82 -7.93 -2.33
N GLY A 30 -8.41 -8.87 -3.21
CA GLY A 30 -9.34 -9.56 -4.10
C GLY A 30 -10.03 -8.82 -5.26
N ALA A 31 -9.56 -7.64 -5.67
CA ALA A 31 -9.99 -7.04 -6.94
C ALA A 31 -8.77 -6.81 -7.83
N ALA A 32 -8.48 -7.78 -8.69
CA ALA A 32 -7.57 -7.60 -9.80
C ALA A 32 -8.01 -6.35 -10.58
N TRP A 33 -7.14 -5.34 -10.58
CA TRP A 33 -7.32 -4.17 -11.41
C TRP A 33 -7.21 -4.63 -12.87
N GLY A 34 -8.34 -4.67 -13.59
CA GLY A 34 -8.38 -4.85 -15.04
C GLY A 34 -8.06 -6.24 -15.58
N GLY A 35 -8.93 -7.23 -15.36
CA GLY A 35 -8.88 -8.49 -16.10
C GLY A 35 -10.09 -9.37 -15.85
N ARG A 36 -11.01 -9.43 -16.82
CA ARG A 36 -12.15 -10.37 -16.88
C ARG A 36 -11.76 -11.75 -16.34
N ARG A 37 -12.24 -12.13 -15.15
CA ARG A 37 -12.41 -13.54 -14.78
C ARG A 37 -13.90 -13.87 -14.85
N ARG A 38 -14.21 -14.68 -15.86
CA ARG A 38 -15.54 -15.24 -16.11
C ARG A 38 -15.74 -16.42 -15.16
N GLY A 39 -16.81 -16.39 -14.37
CA GLY A 39 -17.48 -17.54 -13.77
C GLY A 39 -16.81 -18.19 -12.56
N HIS A 40 -17.35 -17.94 -11.37
CA HIS A 40 -17.76 -19.01 -10.46
C HIS A 40 -18.77 -18.45 -9.44
N GLU A 41 -20.05 -18.77 -9.62
CA GLU A 41 -21.04 -18.68 -8.54
C GLU A 41 -20.71 -19.75 -7.50
N GLY A 42 -20.74 -19.35 -6.23
CA GLY A 42 -20.48 -20.22 -5.09
C GLY A 42 -20.40 -19.38 -3.82
N ALA A 43 -21.50 -19.31 -3.08
CA ALA A 43 -21.62 -18.55 -1.85
C ALA A 43 -20.70 -19.08 -0.73
N GLY A 44 -19.94 -18.19 -0.10
CA GLY A 44 -19.24 -18.35 1.20
C GLY A 44 -17.82 -17.75 1.23
N PRO A 45 -17.24 -17.50 2.43
CA PRO A 45 -17.68 -16.60 3.49
C PRO A 45 -17.32 -15.12 3.19
N THR A 46 -18.02 -14.18 3.81
CA THR A 46 -17.70 -12.74 3.81
C THR A 46 -16.41 -12.45 4.59
N HIS A 47 -15.25 -12.69 3.99
CA HIS A 47 -13.96 -12.24 4.52
C HIS A 47 -13.14 -11.60 3.41
N ALA A 48 -12.58 -10.43 3.71
CA ALA A 48 -11.67 -9.68 2.86
C ALA A 48 -10.42 -10.54 2.49
N ALA A 49 -10.44 -11.19 1.33
CA ALA A 49 -9.36 -11.99 0.68
C ALA A 49 -8.10 -11.25 0.10
N CYS A 50 -7.11 -10.85 0.93
CA CYS A 50 -5.90 -10.00 0.65
C CYS A 50 -5.23 -10.09 -0.73
N LEU A 51 -4.53 -9.02 -1.17
CA LEU A 51 -3.53 -9.17 -2.25
C LEU A 51 -2.40 -10.10 -1.74
N ASP A 52 -1.93 -10.98 -2.60
CA ASP A 52 -0.91 -11.96 -2.23
C ASP A 52 0.39 -11.26 -1.85
N ALA A 53 0.96 -11.70 -0.72
CA ALA A 53 2.28 -11.27 -0.33
C ALA A 53 3.31 -11.84 -1.32
N PHE A 54 4.34 -11.05 -1.61
CA PHE A 54 5.42 -11.47 -2.51
C PHE A 54 6.78 -11.12 -1.90
N GLU A 55 7.81 -11.82 -2.35
CA GLU A 55 9.18 -11.59 -1.91
C GLU A 55 9.93 -10.75 -2.93
N LEU A 56 10.76 -9.84 -2.43
CA LEU A 56 11.69 -9.05 -3.22
C LEU A 56 13.09 -9.26 -2.71
N ASP A 57 14.00 -9.53 -3.65
CA ASP A 57 15.43 -9.47 -3.41
C ASP A 57 15.93 -8.07 -3.79
N LEU A 58 16.27 -7.28 -2.78
CA LEU A 58 16.87 -5.96 -2.96
C LEU A 58 18.39 -6.12 -3.07
N PRO A 59 19.05 -5.45 -4.05
CA PRO A 59 20.50 -5.45 -4.14
C PRO A 59 21.07 -4.80 -2.87
N GLU A 60 22.00 -5.48 -2.21
CA GLU A 60 22.92 -4.77 -1.32
C GLU A 60 23.82 -3.93 -2.23
N ALA A 61 23.90 -2.62 -2.01
CA ALA A 61 24.67 -1.72 -2.84
C ALA A 61 26.10 -2.28 -3.04
N PRO A 62 26.66 -2.20 -4.28
CA PRO A 62 28.00 -2.69 -4.51
C PRO A 62 28.97 -1.83 -3.70
N SER A 63 29.67 -2.47 -2.77
CA SER A 63 30.80 -1.89 -2.04
C SER A 63 31.91 -1.56 -3.04
N ALA A 64 31.84 -0.37 -3.65
CA ALA A 64 32.85 0.16 -4.54
C ALA A 64 33.42 1.44 -3.90
N SER A 65 34.66 1.33 -3.45
CA SER A 65 35.51 2.38 -2.88
C SER A 65 35.14 2.84 -1.46
N ALA A 66 35.88 2.28 -0.49
CA ALA A 66 35.86 2.70 0.90
C ALA A 66 36.21 4.20 1.03
N SER A 67 35.22 5.01 1.39
CA SER A 67 35.43 6.22 2.16
C SER A 67 34.62 6.10 3.45
N ALA A 68 35.34 6.13 4.57
CA ALA A 68 34.82 5.90 5.90
C ALA A 68 33.87 7.04 6.31
N SER A 69 32.57 6.84 6.11
CA SER A 69 31.46 7.57 6.77
C SER A 69 30.07 6.93 6.54
N ASP A 70 29.94 5.88 5.71
CA ASP A 70 28.62 5.46 5.22
C ASP A 70 27.97 4.33 6.06
N ALA A 71 27.45 4.70 7.24
CA ALA A 71 26.57 3.83 8.03
C ALA A 71 25.13 3.74 7.47
N GLY A 72 24.88 4.27 6.26
CA GLY A 72 23.56 4.34 5.60
C GLY A 72 23.45 3.59 4.27
N SER A 73 24.48 2.85 3.84
CA SER A 73 24.63 2.25 2.50
C SER A 73 23.76 1.00 2.21
N GLY A 74 22.54 0.95 2.74
CA GLY A 74 21.58 -0.12 2.47
C GLY A 74 20.38 0.40 1.67
N PRO A 75 19.60 -0.50 1.04
CA PRO A 75 18.40 -0.07 0.33
C PRO A 75 17.45 0.67 1.28
N THR A 76 16.84 1.73 0.78
CA THR A 76 15.93 2.59 1.56
C THR A 76 14.49 2.13 1.45
N ALA A 77 13.63 2.64 2.35
CA ALA A 77 12.19 2.42 2.26
C ALA A 77 11.60 2.93 0.94
N ALA A 78 12.13 4.04 0.38
CA ALA A 78 11.70 4.58 -0.91
C ALA A 78 11.98 3.62 -2.08
N GLU A 79 13.19 3.03 -2.11
CA GLU A 79 13.58 2.07 -3.15
C GLU A 79 12.74 0.80 -3.09
N LEU A 80 12.48 0.29 -1.89
CA LEU A 80 11.59 -0.85 -1.67
C LEU A 80 10.15 -0.52 -2.10
N MET A 81 9.65 0.67 -1.76
CA MET A 81 8.31 1.10 -2.18
C MET A 81 8.18 1.14 -3.71
N ALA A 82 9.19 1.70 -4.41
CA ALA A 82 9.22 1.73 -5.86
C ALA A 82 9.29 0.32 -6.48
N ALA A 83 10.17 -0.55 -5.97
CA ALA A 83 10.30 -1.92 -6.42
C ALA A 83 9.02 -2.74 -6.18
N ALA A 84 8.38 -2.54 -5.02
CA ALA A 84 7.13 -3.22 -4.66
C ALA A 84 5.94 -2.74 -5.49
N ALA A 85 5.82 -1.43 -5.76
CA ALA A 85 4.79 -0.91 -6.65
C ALA A 85 4.94 -1.49 -8.07
N ALA A 86 6.18 -1.57 -8.59
CA ALA A 86 6.46 -2.18 -9.89
C ALA A 86 6.12 -3.68 -9.91
N ALA A 87 6.50 -4.43 -8.87
CA ALA A 87 6.19 -5.85 -8.74
C ALA A 87 4.68 -6.12 -8.59
N ALA A 88 3.94 -5.23 -7.93
CA ALA A 88 2.49 -5.28 -7.81
C ALA A 88 1.75 -4.82 -9.09
N GLY A 89 2.47 -4.36 -10.13
CA GLY A 89 1.88 -3.83 -11.36
C GLY A 89 1.10 -2.53 -11.15
N TRP A 90 1.40 -1.78 -10.09
CA TRP A 90 0.73 -0.52 -9.81
C TRP A 90 1.31 0.62 -10.64
N PRO A 91 0.47 1.56 -11.11
CA PRO A 91 0.96 2.76 -11.78
C PRO A 91 1.80 3.60 -10.79
N PRO A 92 2.81 4.35 -11.25
CA PRO A 92 3.59 5.24 -10.39
C PRO A 92 2.70 6.17 -9.55
N ALA A 93 3.07 6.47 -8.30
CA ALA A 93 2.28 7.37 -7.46
C ALA A 93 2.06 8.75 -8.12
N GLY A 94 3.08 9.25 -8.82
CA GLY A 94 3.03 10.52 -9.54
C GLY A 94 2.05 10.55 -10.73
N SER A 95 1.59 9.40 -11.23
CA SER A 95 0.59 9.36 -12.30
C SER A 95 -0.85 9.32 -11.79
N LEU A 96 -1.08 9.27 -10.46
CA LEU A 96 -2.42 9.32 -9.90
C LEU A 96 -2.99 10.74 -9.88
N THR A 97 -4.28 10.86 -10.20
CA THR A 97 -5.00 12.13 -10.10
C THR A 97 -5.24 12.50 -8.65
N ARG A 98 -4.68 13.63 -8.21
CA ARG A 98 -4.93 14.20 -6.89
C ARG A 98 -6.22 15.01 -6.92
N LEU A 99 -7.19 14.62 -6.09
CA LEU A 99 -8.44 15.36 -5.97
C LEU A 99 -8.26 16.59 -5.07
N PRO A 100 -9.04 17.67 -5.29
CA PRO A 100 -8.98 18.86 -4.45
C PRO A 100 -9.18 18.53 -2.96
N GLY A 101 -8.32 19.08 -2.10
CA GLY A 101 -8.33 18.87 -0.65
C GLY A 101 -7.49 17.69 -0.15
N PHE A 102 -7.12 16.75 -1.03
CA PHE A 102 -6.28 15.62 -0.61
C PHE A 102 -4.82 16.05 -0.47
N ALA A 103 -4.32 16.04 0.77
CA ALA A 103 -2.93 16.40 1.10
C ALA A 103 -2.06 15.19 1.48
N GLY A 104 -2.68 14.03 1.75
CA GLY A 104 -1.98 12.83 2.25
C GLY A 104 -1.00 12.21 1.24
N PRO A 105 -0.16 11.27 1.70
CA PRO A 105 0.70 10.49 0.81
C PRO A 105 -0.14 9.48 0.01
N TRP A 106 0.28 9.19 -1.22
CA TRP A 106 -0.32 8.12 -2.02
C TRP A 106 0.08 6.73 -1.54
N GLU A 107 1.26 6.61 -0.96
CA GLU A 107 1.85 5.34 -0.55
C GLU A 107 2.48 5.48 0.82
N ARG A 108 2.37 4.42 1.62
CA ARG A 108 2.99 4.30 2.94
C ARG A 108 3.59 2.92 3.10
N LEU A 109 4.73 2.85 3.76
CA LEU A 109 5.38 1.58 4.10
C LEU A 109 5.34 1.39 5.60
N LEU A 110 4.83 0.25 6.05
CA LEU A 110 4.71 -0.08 7.47
C LEU A 110 5.58 -1.29 7.81
N ALA A 111 6.29 -1.24 8.93
CA ALA A 111 6.96 -2.38 9.54
C ALA A 111 6.53 -2.53 10.99
N GLY A 112 6.03 -3.72 11.37
CA GLY A 112 5.50 -3.96 12.72
C GLY A 112 4.40 -2.96 13.13
N GLY A 113 3.57 -2.51 12.18
CA GLY A 113 2.51 -1.54 12.40
C GLY A 113 2.96 -0.08 12.50
N ARG A 114 4.24 0.24 12.29
CA ARG A 114 4.76 1.61 12.30
C ARG A 114 5.18 2.06 10.92
N GLU A 115 4.89 3.31 10.59
CA GLU A 115 5.29 3.91 9.31
C GLU A 115 6.80 4.13 9.27
N LEU A 116 7.41 3.73 8.16
CA LEU A 116 8.82 3.93 7.88
C LEU A 116 9.01 5.24 7.10
N PRO A 117 9.90 6.14 7.56
CA PRO A 117 10.36 7.26 6.76
C PRO A 117 10.96 6.76 5.43
N LEU A 118 10.76 7.49 4.34
CA LEU A 118 11.23 7.08 3.01
C LEU A 118 12.75 6.89 2.92
N GLU A 119 13.50 7.71 3.65
CA GLU A 119 14.97 7.65 3.73
C GLU A 119 15.48 6.61 4.73
N ALA A 120 14.59 5.91 5.45
CA ALA A 120 15.01 4.96 6.45
C ALA A 120 15.72 3.75 5.79
N PRO A 121 16.94 3.41 6.22
CA PRO A 121 17.61 2.21 5.73
C PRO A 121 16.89 0.96 6.23
N LEU A 122 16.82 -0.07 5.38
CA LEU A 122 16.11 -1.31 5.71
C LEU A 122 16.97 -2.30 6.50
N ARG A 123 18.30 -2.15 6.47
CA ARG A 123 19.26 -3.05 7.12
C ARG A 123 19.01 -3.24 8.64
N PRO A 124 18.78 -2.18 9.45
CA PRO A 124 18.50 -2.34 10.88
C PRO A 124 17.21 -3.12 11.15
N LEU A 125 16.27 -3.11 10.20
CA LEU A 125 15.03 -3.87 10.31
C LEU A 125 15.27 -5.36 10.05
N ALA A 126 16.17 -5.70 9.11
CA ALA A 126 16.61 -7.06 8.86
C ALA A 126 17.35 -7.66 10.04
N GLU A 127 18.25 -6.89 10.65
CA GLU A 127 19.00 -7.32 11.84
C GLU A 127 18.07 -7.58 13.04
N LYS A 128 17.10 -6.70 13.27
CA LYS A 128 16.06 -6.90 14.32
C LYS A 128 15.17 -8.10 14.04
N GLY A 129 14.77 -8.31 12.78
CA GLY A 129 13.97 -9.46 12.37
C GLY A 129 14.70 -10.79 12.59
N ALA A 130 16.00 -10.84 12.24
CA ALA A 130 16.86 -12.00 12.47
C ALA A 130 17.08 -12.30 13.97
N ALA A 131 17.15 -11.27 14.82
CA ALA A 131 17.27 -11.43 16.27
C ALA A 131 15.97 -11.91 16.93
N ALA A 132 14.81 -11.48 16.43
CA ALA A 132 13.50 -11.88 16.97
C ALA A 132 13.14 -13.34 16.67
N THR A 133 13.64 -13.92 15.58
CA THR A 133 13.46 -15.36 15.24
C THR A 133 14.14 -16.34 16.20
N GLY A 134 14.88 -15.85 17.22
CA GLY A 134 15.44 -16.67 18.30
C GLY A 134 14.63 -16.65 19.62
N ALA A 135 13.53 -15.90 19.70
CA ALA A 135 12.70 -15.81 20.89
C ALA A 135 11.24 -16.20 20.56
N GLU A 136 10.74 -17.18 21.30
CA GLU A 136 9.47 -17.86 21.13
C GLU A 136 8.28 -16.91 20.90
N GLY A 137 7.48 -17.18 19.85
CA GLY A 137 6.27 -16.42 19.53
C GLY A 137 5.75 -16.72 18.13
N GLU A 138 4.82 -17.67 18.07
CA GLU A 138 4.07 -18.17 16.91
C GLU A 138 3.71 -17.10 15.85
N VAL A 139 4.45 -17.07 14.73
CA VAL A 139 3.96 -16.66 13.40
C VAL A 139 4.65 -17.51 12.33
N GLN A 140 3.82 -18.26 11.62
CA GLN A 140 4.04 -19.11 10.45
C GLN A 140 5.39 -18.95 9.72
N ALA A 141 6.26 -19.95 9.95
CA ALA A 141 7.50 -20.19 9.23
C ALA A 141 7.23 -20.72 7.81
N ALA A 142 7.86 -20.11 6.82
CA ALA A 142 8.21 -20.75 5.55
C ALA A 142 9.42 -20.04 4.94
N ALA A 143 10.62 -20.38 5.41
CA ALA A 143 11.85 -20.46 4.60
C ALA A 143 13.02 -20.84 5.52
N GLU A 144 13.57 -22.03 5.31
CA GLU A 144 14.87 -22.47 5.81
C GLU A 144 15.98 -21.68 5.10
N GLY A 145 16.93 -21.14 5.86
CA GLY A 145 18.10 -20.42 5.35
C GLY A 145 18.32 -19.12 6.12
N GLY A 146 19.31 -19.12 7.03
CA GLY A 146 19.59 -18.07 8.00
C GLY A 146 19.94 -16.68 7.44
N GLY A 147 18.93 -15.98 6.92
CA GLY A 147 18.91 -14.54 6.70
C GLY A 147 17.51 -14.04 7.02
N GLY A 148 17.36 -13.22 8.06
CA GLY A 148 16.04 -12.79 8.53
C GLY A 148 15.22 -12.12 7.43
N VAL A 149 14.11 -12.76 7.03
CA VAL A 149 13.17 -12.19 6.06
C VAL A 149 12.38 -11.08 6.74
N VAL A 150 12.58 -9.84 6.29
CA VAL A 150 11.82 -8.69 6.81
C VAL A 150 10.44 -8.70 6.20
N THR A 151 9.39 -8.62 7.04
CA THR A 151 8.02 -8.43 6.55
C THR A 151 7.60 -6.97 6.67
N VAL A 152 7.12 -6.39 5.57
CA VAL A 152 6.58 -5.02 5.51
C VAL A 152 5.18 -5.03 4.90
N THR A 153 4.39 -4.01 5.20
CA THR A 153 3.10 -3.76 4.54
C THR A 153 3.20 -2.51 3.68
N LEU A 154 2.93 -2.65 2.39
CA LEU A 154 2.83 -1.52 1.46
C LEU A 154 1.37 -1.11 1.34
N VAL A 155 1.03 0.11 1.73
CA VAL A 155 -0.32 0.66 1.61
C VAL A 155 -0.35 1.67 0.47
N ARG A 156 -1.23 1.46 -0.51
CA ARG A 156 -1.52 2.40 -1.59
C ARG A 156 -2.90 3.00 -1.41
N VAL A 157 -2.99 4.32 -1.41
CA VAL A 157 -4.25 5.06 -1.40
C VAL A 157 -4.72 5.30 -2.83
N VAL A 158 -6.01 5.08 -3.07
CA VAL A 158 -6.70 5.45 -4.30
C VAL A 158 -7.95 6.24 -3.93
N LEU A 159 -8.10 7.40 -4.53
CA LEU A 159 -9.30 8.21 -4.35
C LEU A 159 -10.36 7.81 -5.36
N LYS A 160 -11.56 7.55 -4.87
CA LYS A 160 -12.76 7.39 -5.67
C LYS A 160 -13.60 8.63 -5.46
N ALA A 161 -13.73 9.47 -6.49
CA ALA A 161 -14.62 10.62 -6.41
C ALA A 161 -16.07 10.13 -6.20
N ASP A 162 -16.70 10.62 -5.14
CA ASP A 162 -18.09 10.33 -4.80
C ASP A 162 -18.90 11.64 -4.72
N GLY A 163 -20.20 11.55 -4.97
CA GLY A 163 -21.09 12.73 -4.92
C GLY A 163 -21.24 13.54 -6.21
N TRP A 164 -20.90 12.96 -7.37
CA TRP A 164 -21.33 13.51 -8.66
C TRP A 164 -22.76 13.06 -8.91
N LYS A 165 -23.73 13.88 -8.46
CA LYS A 165 -24.92 14.05 -9.30
C LYS A 165 -24.39 14.69 -10.59
N ILE A 166 -24.15 13.89 -11.62
CA ILE A 166 -24.14 14.41 -12.99
C ILE A 166 -25.47 15.13 -13.10
N ARG A 167 -25.46 16.47 -13.18
CA ARG A 167 -26.66 17.22 -13.54
C ARG A 167 -27.05 16.73 -14.93
N GLN A 168 -27.98 15.79 -14.99
CA GLN A 168 -28.62 15.42 -16.24
C GLN A 168 -29.35 16.69 -16.73
N PRO A 169 -29.32 17.01 -18.03
CA PRO A 169 -30.15 18.08 -18.55
C PRO A 169 -31.62 17.77 -18.20
N GLY A 170 -32.20 18.51 -17.25
CA GLY A 170 -33.54 18.26 -16.71
C GLY A 170 -33.63 17.86 -15.23
N ASP A 171 -32.50 17.67 -14.53
CA ASP A 171 -32.47 17.45 -13.07
C ASP A 171 -32.63 18.79 -12.33
N PHE A 172 -33.81 19.40 -12.50
CA PHE A 172 -34.31 20.46 -11.63
C PHE A 172 -34.64 19.79 -10.30
N LEU A 173 -33.69 19.80 -9.37
CA LEU A 173 -34.08 19.94 -7.98
C LEU A 173 -34.90 21.23 -7.93
N SER A 174 -36.21 21.06 -7.97
CA SER A 174 -37.20 22.07 -7.67
C SER A 174 -36.79 22.70 -6.36
N ASP A 175 -36.30 23.94 -6.44
CA ASP A 175 -36.37 24.89 -5.34
C ASP A 175 -37.86 25.00 -4.99
N SER A 176 -38.36 24.08 -4.15
CA SER A 176 -39.59 24.30 -3.41
C SER A 176 -39.25 25.28 -2.30
N ASP A 177 -39.05 26.52 -2.72
CA ASP A 177 -39.29 27.72 -1.95
C ASP A 177 -40.82 27.85 -1.85
N ASP A 178 -41.43 27.04 -0.99
CA ASP A 178 -42.83 27.19 -0.60
C ASP A 178 -42.83 28.06 0.66
N GLU A 179 -42.85 29.37 0.43
CA GLU A 179 -43.29 30.36 1.41
C GLU A 179 -44.77 30.12 1.76
N ALA A 180 -45.05 29.91 3.04
CA ALA A 180 -46.36 30.12 3.64
C ALA A 180 -46.23 30.54 5.12
#